data_AF-A0A7W1CI54-F1
#
_entry.id   AF-A0A7W1CI54-F1
#
_cell.length_a   1.000
_cell.length_b   1.000
_cell.length_c   1.000
_cell.angle_alpha   90.00
_cell.angle_beta   90.00
_cell.angle_gamma   90.00
#
_symmetry.space_group_name_H-M   'P 1'
#
loop_
_entity.id
_entity.type
_entity.pdbx_description
1 polymer ?
#
loop_
_entity_poly.entity_id
_entity_poly.type
_entity_poly.pdbx_seq_one_letter_code
_entity_poly.pdbx_strand_id
1 'polypeptide(L)'
;MHIQSKKVPEQAYLYKFPDILGFEEISSTLNSIPAENIFNALLHGFALKPILDEKCSSEAERMLEYLDRAFETEKHPQIEYYSHILILLLEEYDHKHHIKASSEIPPHEFLKALLQEDKISQKSLVPECFRTESQLSEFLHQKKGRSSLSYNQATLLGAKFKVNPLNFLQT
;
A
#
# COMPACT_ATOMS: atom_id res chain seq x y z
N MET A 1 -24.33 -15.98 37.52
CA MET A 1 -24.71 -15.65 36.13
C MET A 1 -24.02 -16.66 35.22
N HIS A 2 -24.74 -17.68 34.77
CA HIS A 2 -24.21 -18.68 33.84
C HIS A 2 -24.35 -18.12 32.42
N ILE A 3 -23.24 -17.80 31.76
CA ILE A 3 -23.24 -17.45 30.35
C ILE A 3 -23.26 -18.77 29.59
N GLN A 4 -24.42 -19.12 29.04
CA GLN A 4 -24.53 -20.22 28.08
C GLN A 4 -23.69 -19.85 26.85
N SER A 5 -22.62 -20.61 26.63
CA SER A 5 -21.86 -20.57 25.39
C SER A 5 -22.80 -20.99 24.26
N LYS A 6 -23.22 -20.03 23.43
CA LYS A 6 -23.90 -20.31 22.18
C LYS A 6 -22.90 -21.07 21.31
N LYS A 7 -23.16 -22.37 21.11
CA LYS A 7 -22.50 -23.18 20.08
C LYS A 7 -22.58 -22.42 18.76
N VAL A 8 -21.43 -21.93 18.30
CA VAL A 8 -21.27 -21.42 16.94
C VAL A 8 -21.54 -22.61 16.02
N PRO A 9 -22.41 -22.50 15.00
CA PRO A 9 -22.74 -23.61 14.14
C PRO A 9 -21.49 -24.15 13.46
N GLU A 10 -21.35 -25.47 13.49
CA GLU A 10 -20.28 -26.31 12.95
C GLU A 10 -20.30 -26.35 11.40
N GLN A 11 -20.62 -25.21 10.79
CA GLN A 11 -20.58 -24.94 9.35
C GLN A 11 -19.61 -23.79 9.08
N ALA A 12 -18.46 -23.81 9.78
CA ALA A 12 -17.27 -23.14 9.29
C ALA A 12 -16.91 -23.82 7.97
N TYR A 13 -17.48 -23.29 6.88
CA TYR A 13 -17.13 -23.67 5.53
C TYR A 13 -15.61 -23.69 5.45
N LEU A 14 -15.09 -24.90 5.34
CA LEU A 14 -13.72 -25.18 4.95
C LEU A 14 -13.56 -24.60 3.55
N TYR A 15 -13.36 -23.29 3.46
CA TYR A 15 -12.80 -22.66 2.28
C TYR A 15 -11.38 -23.20 2.20
N LYS A 16 -11.21 -24.29 1.45
CA LYS A 16 -9.90 -24.73 0.98
C LYS A 16 -9.44 -23.67 -0.02
N PHE A 17 -8.88 -22.59 0.49
CA PHE A 17 -8.07 -21.70 -0.32
C PHE A 17 -6.77 -22.43 -0.64
N PRO A 18 -6.34 -22.46 -1.90
CA PRO A 18 -5.09 -23.09 -2.27
C PRO A 18 -3.94 -22.36 -1.55
N ASP A 19 -2.93 -23.12 -1.15
CA ASP A 19 -1.65 -22.60 -0.67
C ASP A 19 -1.11 -21.59 -1.69
N ILE A 20 -1.35 -20.30 -1.45
CA ILE A 20 -0.93 -19.13 -2.24
C ILE A 20 -0.58 -19.49 -3.69
N LEU A 21 -1.60 -19.88 -4.46
CA LEU A 21 -1.50 -20.00 -5.92
C LEU A 21 -2.26 -18.84 -6.53
N GLY A 22 -1.54 -17.75 -6.78
CA GLY A 22 -1.97 -16.69 -7.69
C GLY A 22 -2.94 -15.66 -7.10
N PHE A 23 -2.45 -14.43 -6.97
CA PHE A 23 -3.23 -13.20 -6.72
C PHE A 23 -4.49 -13.07 -7.60
N GLU A 24 -4.53 -13.72 -8.77
CA GLU A 24 -5.67 -13.69 -9.69
C GLU A 24 -6.89 -14.47 -9.17
N GLU A 25 -6.71 -15.57 -8.43
CA GLU A 25 -7.84 -16.36 -7.89
C GLU A 25 -8.61 -15.62 -6.80
N ILE A 26 -7.89 -14.88 -5.94
CA ILE A 26 -8.48 -14.05 -4.88
C ILE A 26 -9.39 -12.96 -5.48
N SER A 27 -9.00 -12.40 -6.62
CA SER A 27 -9.71 -11.29 -7.28
C SER A 27 -11.13 -11.66 -7.75
N SER A 28 -11.30 -12.86 -8.27
CA SER A 28 -12.59 -13.37 -8.75
C SER A 28 -13.54 -13.69 -7.60
N THR A 29 -12.97 -14.04 -6.44
CA THR A 29 -13.73 -14.50 -5.29
C THR A 29 -14.26 -13.34 -4.46
N LEU A 30 -13.45 -12.29 -4.21
CA LEU A 30 -13.81 -11.17 -3.34
C LEU A 30 -15.07 -10.40 -3.78
N ASN A 31 -15.31 -10.23 -5.08
CA ASN A 31 -16.50 -9.54 -5.59
C ASN A 31 -17.82 -10.30 -5.33
N SER A 32 -17.75 -11.57 -4.93
CA SER A 32 -18.91 -12.42 -4.63
C SER A 32 -19.13 -12.64 -3.13
N ILE A 33 -18.25 -12.10 -2.28
CA ILE A 33 -18.26 -12.34 -0.84
C ILE A 33 -19.17 -11.31 -0.15
N PRO A 34 -20.09 -11.74 0.73
CA PRO A 34 -20.87 -10.83 1.55
C PRO A 34 -19.98 -9.87 2.34
N ALA A 35 -20.36 -8.61 2.46
CA ALA A 35 -19.55 -7.55 3.07
C ALA A 35 -19.03 -7.92 4.48
N GLU A 36 -19.84 -8.66 5.26
CA GLU A 36 -19.50 -9.15 6.58
C GLU A 36 -18.32 -10.16 6.61
N ASN A 37 -18.01 -10.79 5.49
CA ASN A 37 -16.97 -11.83 5.37
C ASN A 37 -15.71 -11.36 4.65
N ILE A 38 -15.71 -10.15 4.07
CA ILE A 38 -14.57 -9.60 3.32
C ILE A 38 -13.30 -9.61 4.17
N PHE A 39 -13.37 -9.17 5.42
CA PHE A 39 -12.19 -9.13 6.29
C PHE A 39 -11.53 -10.50 6.48
N ASN A 40 -12.34 -11.54 6.73
CA ASN A 40 -11.83 -12.90 6.85
C ASN A 40 -11.25 -13.42 5.53
N ALA A 41 -11.88 -13.09 4.41
CA ALA A 41 -11.38 -13.45 3.09
C ALA A 41 -10.02 -12.80 2.80
N LEU A 42 -9.84 -11.53 3.19
CA LEU A 42 -8.56 -10.82 3.09
C LEU A 42 -7.50 -11.47 3.96
N LEU A 43 -7.81 -11.81 5.22
CA LEU A 43 -6.89 -12.53 6.12
C LEU A 43 -6.47 -13.90 5.58
N HIS A 44 -7.35 -14.59 4.87
CA HIS A 44 -7.02 -15.84 4.19
C HIS A 44 -6.15 -15.62 2.96
N GLY A 45 -6.39 -14.56 2.18
CA GLY A 45 -5.60 -14.22 0.99
C GLY A 45 -4.20 -13.70 1.34
N PHE A 46 -4.09 -12.91 2.39
CA PHE A 46 -2.82 -12.44 2.94
C PHE A 46 -2.98 -12.23 4.45
N ALA A 47 -2.22 -12.97 5.25
CA ALA A 47 -2.31 -12.87 6.70
C ALA A 47 -1.64 -11.58 7.20
N LEU A 48 -2.32 -10.83 8.07
CA LEU A 48 -1.73 -9.69 8.79
C LEU A 48 -0.75 -10.20 9.84
N LYS A 49 0.51 -10.34 9.44
CA LYS A 49 1.64 -10.76 10.27
C LYS A 49 2.82 -9.79 10.09
N PRO A 50 3.75 -9.72 11.05
CA PRO A 50 4.95 -8.91 10.89
C PRO A 50 5.66 -9.20 9.56
N ILE A 51 6.01 -8.14 8.84
CA ILE A 51 6.79 -8.23 7.61
C ILE A 51 8.26 -8.37 8.01
N LEU A 52 8.93 -9.42 7.53
CA LEU A 52 10.26 -9.80 7.98
C LEU A 52 11.33 -9.71 6.88
N ASP A 53 10.91 -9.62 5.63
CA ASP A 53 11.79 -9.58 4.47
C ASP A 53 11.18 -8.77 3.32
N GLU A 54 12.02 -8.41 2.37
CA GLU A 54 11.68 -7.57 1.22
C GLU A 54 10.63 -8.24 0.32
N LYS A 55 10.65 -9.58 0.22
CA LYS A 55 9.66 -10.32 -0.54
C LYS A 55 8.26 -10.15 0.06
N CYS A 56 8.14 -10.33 1.38
CA CYS A 56 6.89 -10.15 2.11
C CYS A 56 6.42 -8.69 2.04
N SER A 57 7.35 -7.73 2.04
CA SER A 57 7.05 -6.31 1.84
C SER A 57 6.43 -6.06 0.46
N SER A 58 7.05 -6.56 -0.60
CA SER A 58 6.51 -6.43 -1.96
C SER A 58 5.15 -7.12 -2.14
N GLU A 59 4.91 -8.25 -1.48
CA GLU A 59 3.61 -8.93 -1.51
C GLU A 59 2.53 -8.11 -0.78
N ALA A 60 2.86 -7.48 0.36
CA ALA A 60 1.98 -6.58 1.08
C ALA A 60 1.63 -5.32 0.26
N GLU A 61 2.61 -4.70 -0.39
CA GLU A 61 2.39 -3.56 -1.29
C GLU A 61 1.44 -3.92 -2.43
N ARG A 62 1.64 -5.08 -3.07
CA ARG A 62 0.75 -5.57 -4.15
C ARG A 62 -0.67 -5.82 -3.67
N MET A 63 -0.85 -6.26 -2.42
CA MET A 63 -2.17 -6.41 -1.82
C MET A 63 -2.84 -5.04 -1.65
N LEU A 64 -2.14 -4.03 -1.14
CA LEU A 64 -2.67 -2.67 -1.02
C LEU A 64 -3.07 -2.09 -2.39
N GLU A 65 -2.21 -2.21 -3.40
CA GLU A 65 -2.52 -1.74 -4.76
C GLU A 65 -3.76 -2.43 -5.35
N TYR A 66 -3.94 -3.72 -5.05
CA TYR A 66 -5.13 -4.45 -5.46
C TYR A 66 -6.37 -3.91 -4.76
N LEU A 67 -6.33 -3.71 -3.44
CA LEU A 67 -7.48 -3.22 -2.68
C LEU A 67 -7.89 -1.82 -3.12
N ASP A 68 -6.92 -0.94 -3.35
CA ASP A 68 -7.17 0.41 -3.89
C ASP A 68 -7.87 0.36 -5.25
N ARG A 69 -7.47 -0.56 -6.14
CA ARG A 69 -8.08 -0.72 -7.47
C ARG A 69 -9.44 -1.40 -7.44
N ALA A 70 -9.57 -2.47 -6.67
CA ALA A 70 -10.77 -3.29 -6.63
C ALA A 70 -11.93 -2.57 -5.93
N PHE A 71 -11.63 -1.67 -5.00
CA PHE A 71 -12.62 -0.97 -4.17
C PHE A 71 -12.53 0.56 -4.32
N GLU A 72 -12.00 1.06 -5.44
CA GLU A 72 -11.90 2.49 -5.73
C GLU A 72 -13.27 3.20 -5.68
N THR A 73 -14.33 2.51 -6.11
CA THR A 73 -15.67 3.08 -6.28
C THR A 73 -16.61 2.84 -5.11
N GLU A 74 -16.26 1.95 -4.17
CA GLU A 74 -17.14 1.54 -3.08
C GLU A 74 -16.40 1.47 -1.75
N LYS A 75 -16.93 2.16 -0.74
CA LYS A 75 -16.33 2.17 0.59
C LYS A 75 -16.79 0.97 1.40
N HIS A 76 -15.83 0.10 1.71
CA HIS A 76 -16.01 -1.03 2.62
C HIS A 76 -15.16 -0.82 3.87
N PRO A 77 -15.76 -0.54 5.04
CA PRO A 77 -15.01 -0.32 6.28
C PRO A 77 -14.05 -1.46 6.63
N GLN A 78 -14.41 -2.69 6.30
CA GLN A 78 -13.58 -3.89 6.49
C GLN A 78 -12.26 -3.80 5.71
N ILE A 79 -12.32 -3.24 4.51
CA ILE A 79 -11.16 -3.08 3.64
C ILE A 79 -10.31 -1.93 4.15
N GLU A 80 -10.94 -0.81 4.54
CA GLU A 80 -10.24 0.31 5.17
C GLU A 80 -9.46 -0.14 6.42
N TYR A 81 -10.07 -0.95 7.29
CA TYR A 81 -9.39 -1.50 8.47
C TYR A 81 -8.24 -2.45 8.12
N TYR A 82 -8.47 -3.35 7.16
CA TYR A 82 -7.45 -4.29 6.73
C TYR A 82 -6.25 -3.56 6.12
N SER A 83 -6.51 -2.66 5.17
CA SER A 83 -5.48 -1.84 4.51
C SER A 83 -4.71 -0.99 5.52
N HIS A 84 -5.41 -0.39 6.49
CA HIS A 84 -4.77 0.39 7.54
C HIS A 84 -3.77 -0.45 8.36
N ILE A 85 -4.15 -1.66 8.80
CA ILE A 85 -3.24 -2.53 9.54
C ILE A 85 -2.07 -2.97 8.66
N LEU A 86 -2.32 -3.29 7.40
CA LEU A 86 -1.27 -3.70 6.47
C LEU A 86 -0.25 -2.57 6.21
N ILE A 87 -0.71 -1.32 6.14
CA ILE A 87 0.15 -0.12 6.08
C ILE A 87 1.01 -0.01 7.34
N LEU A 88 0.44 -0.16 8.54
CA LEU A 88 1.22 -0.11 9.78
C LEU A 88 2.32 -1.18 9.84
N LEU A 89 2.06 -2.37 9.29
CA LEU A 89 3.06 -3.45 9.22
C LEU A 89 4.20 -3.13 8.24
N LEU A 90 3.88 -2.47 7.12
CA LEU A 90 4.88 -1.95 6.19
C LEU A 90 5.70 -0.83 6.83
N GLU A 91 5.06 0.10 7.53
CA GLU A 91 5.75 1.17 8.26
C GLU A 91 6.69 0.62 9.34
N GLU A 92 6.27 -0.42 10.06
CA GLU A 92 7.13 -1.08 11.06
C GLU A 92 8.36 -1.72 10.42
N TYR A 93 8.18 -2.40 9.28
CA TYR A 93 9.28 -2.99 8.52
C TYR A 93 10.20 -1.89 7.99
N ASP A 94 9.65 -0.86 7.36
CA ASP A 94 10.39 0.28 6.84
C ASP A 94 11.16 1.00 7.94
N HIS A 95 10.61 1.16 9.13
CA HIS A 95 11.32 1.79 10.24
C HIS A 95 12.55 0.99 10.70
N LYS A 96 12.48 -0.36 10.62
CA LYS A 96 13.59 -1.25 11.01
C LYS A 96 14.64 -1.39 9.91
N HIS A 97 14.23 -1.29 8.64
CA HIS A 97 15.06 -1.64 7.49
C HIS A 97 15.44 -0.46 6.59
N HIS A 98 14.73 0.66 6.67
CA HIS A 98 14.95 1.88 5.90
C HIS A 98 15.10 3.10 6.82
N ILE A 99 16.12 3.93 6.56
CA ILE A 99 16.47 5.06 7.41
C ILE A 99 15.34 6.10 7.42
N LYS A 100 14.95 6.51 8.64
CA LYS A 100 13.91 7.48 9.04
C LYS A 100 13.43 8.44 7.95
N ALA A 101 12.11 8.50 7.78
CA ALA A 101 11.46 9.58 7.07
C ALA A 101 11.76 10.94 7.74
N SER A 102 12.18 11.92 6.96
CA SER A 102 12.37 13.31 7.39
C SER A 102 11.02 14.02 7.34
N SER A 103 10.22 13.91 8.40
CA SER A 103 8.88 14.55 8.46
C SER A 103 8.91 16.09 8.46
N GLU A 104 10.10 16.70 8.42
CA GLU A 104 10.28 18.15 8.45
C GLU A 104 10.34 18.77 7.04
N ILE A 105 10.50 17.97 5.97
CA ILE A 105 10.69 18.47 4.61
C ILE A 105 9.46 18.13 3.76
N PRO A 106 8.81 19.11 3.09
CA PRO A 106 7.71 18.84 2.18
C PRO A 106 8.13 17.88 1.05
N PRO A 107 7.28 16.90 0.65
CA PRO A 107 7.61 15.91 -0.38
C PRO A 107 8.22 16.46 -1.68
N HIS A 108 7.73 17.60 -2.14
CA HIS A 108 8.22 18.25 -3.35
C HIS A 108 9.59 18.91 -3.18
N GLU A 109 9.91 19.41 -1.98
CA GLU A 109 11.24 19.93 -1.65
C GLU A 109 12.23 18.78 -1.43
N PHE A 110 11.78 17.70 -0.79
CA PHE A 110 12.56 16.49 -0.63
C PHE A 110 12.99 15.90 -1.99
N LEU A 111 12.05 15.77 -2.94
CA LEU A 111 12.38 15.32 -4.29
C LEU A 111 13.33 16.29 -5.03
N LYS A 112 13.20 17.61 -4.84
CA LYS A 112 14.14 18.58 -5.43
C LYS A 112 15.54 18.41 -4.88
N ALA A 113 15.68 18.23 -3.57
CA ALA A 113 16.97 18.04 -2.90
C ALA A 113 17.68 16.80 -3.44
N LEU A 114 16.96 15.67 -3.54
CA LEU A 114 17.50 14.43 -4.09
C LEU A 114 17.95 14.57 -5.56
N LEU A 115 17.16 15.23 -6.39
CA LEU A 115 17.53 15.50 -7.79
C LEU A 115 18.80 16.36 -7.89
N GLN A 116 18.99 17.31 -6.98
CA GLN A 116 20.19 18.16 -6.93
C GLN A 116 21.41 17.41 -6.41
N GLU A 117 21.26 16.65 -5.33
CA GLU A 117 22.33 15.87 -4.70
C GLU A 117 22.88 14.81 -5.65
N ASP A 118 21.99 14.03 -6.27
CA ASP A 118 22.37 12.95 -7.18
C ASP A 118 22.65 13.44 -8.61
N LYS A 119 22.50 14.75 -8.87
CA LYS A 119 22.64 15.38 -10.20
C LYS A 119 21.78 14.70 -11.27
N ILE A 120 20.60 14.24 -10.88
CA ILE A 120 19.66 13.53 -11.73
C ILE A 120 18.78 14.53 -12.48
N SER A 121 18.60 14.31 -13.79
CA SER A 121 17.68 15.13 -14.59
C SER A 121 16.23 14.80 -14.25
N GLN A 122 15.38 15.82 -14.11
CA GLN A 122 13.93 15.67 -13.95
C GLN A 122 13.31 14.74 -14.99
N LYS A 123 13.78 14.82 -16.25
CA LYS A 123 13.27 14.00 -17.36
C LYS A 123 13.46 12.50 -17.14
N SER A 124 14.45 12.10 -16.35
CA SER A 124 14.71 10.68 -16.06
C SER A 124 13.66 10.03 -15.15
N LEU A 125 12.81 10.84 -14.49
CA LEU A 125 11.70 10.36 -13.68
C LEU A 125 10.46 10.03 -14.54
N VAL A 126 10.51 10.31 -15.85
CA VAL A 126 9.42 10.04 -16.81
C VAL A 126 9.91 8.94 -17.77
N PRO A 127 9.09 7.91 -18.09
CA PRO A 127 7.72 7.68 -17.63
C PRO A 127 7.63 6.90 -16.30
N GLU A 128 8.78 6.49 -15.76
CA GLU A 128 8.89 5.50 -14.68
C GLU A 128 8.14 5.94 -13.41
N CYS A 129 8.45 7.11 -12.86
CA CYS A 129 7.82 7.62 -11.64
C CYS A 129 6.65 8.59 -11.94
N PHE A 130 6.67 9.24 -13.11
CA PHE A 130 5.65 10.20 -13.55
C PHE A 130 5.26 9.92 -15.00
N ARG A 131 3.96 9.96 -15.32
CA ARG A 131 3.50 9.67 -16.69
C ARG A 131 3.92 10.73 -17.70
N THR A 132 4.01 12.00 -17.28
CA THR A 132 4.37 13.12 -18.16
C THR A 132 5.26 14.14 -17.44
N GLU A 133 6.05 14.90 -18.21
CA GLU A 133 6.84 16.01 -17.68
C GLU A 133 5.96 17.10 -17.03
N SER A 134 4.72 17.30 -17.53
CA SER A 134 3.76 18.23 -16.92
C SER A 134 3.41 17.80 -15.49
N GLN A 135 3.13 16.51 -15.28
CA GLN A 135 2.79 15.98 -13.96
C GLN A 135 3.95 16.12 -12.97
N LEU A 136 5.18 15.89 -13.41
CA LEU A 136 6.37 16.12 -12.60
C LEU A 136 6.54 17.61 -12.26
N SER A 137 6.39 18.50 -13.25
CA SER A 137 6.49 19.95 -13.06
C SER A 137 5.42 20.47 -12.10
N GLU A 138 4.18 19.99 -12.22
CA GLU A 138 3.07 20.34 -11.33
C GLU A 138 3.38 19.98 -9.87
N PHE A 139 3.89 18.78 -9.63
CA PHE A 139 4.29 18.32 -8.29
C PHE A 139 5.46 19.15 -7.72
N LEU A 140 6.55 19.29 -8.49
CA LEU A 140 7.76 20.01 -8.04
C LEU A 140 7.48 21.49 -7.76
N HIS A 141 6.61 22.12 -8.52
CA HIS A 141 6.31 23.54 -8.38
C HIS A 141 5.01 23.84 -7.62
N GLN A 142 4.34 22.81 -7.08
CA GLN A 142 3.07 22.95 -6.37
C GLN A 142 2.03 23.76 -7.18
N LYS A 143 1.95 23.50 -8.48
CA LYS A 143 0.96 24.17 -9.35
C LYS A 143 -0.42 23.56 -9.10
N LYS A 144 -1.48 24.39 -9.15
CA LYS A 144 -2.88 23.98 -8.91
C LYS A 144 -3.22 22.71 -9.71
N GLY A 145 -3.44 21.59 -9.02
CA GLY A 145 -3.85 20.32 -9.63
C GLY A 145 -3.21 19.07 -9.03
N ARG A 146 -1.99 19.15 -8.49
CA ARG A 146 -1.28 17.99 -7.89
C ARG A 146 -0.28 18.39 -6.79
N SER A 147 -0.71 18.30 -5.54
CA SER A 147 0.16 18.48 -4.36
C SER A 147 0.67 17.17 -3.77
N SER A 148 0.01 16.04 -4.10
CA SER A 148 0.30 14.72 -3.56
C SER A 148 0.71 13.72 -4.64
N LEU A 149 1.54 12.76 -4.23
CA LEU A 149 1.90 11.59 -5.03
C LEU A 149 1.04 10.40 -4.61
N SER A 150 0.78 9.48 -5.54
CA SER A 150 0.24 8.18 -5.15
C SER A 150 1.30 7.35 -4.42
N TYR A 151 0.86 6.37 -3.63
CA TYR A 151 1.76 5.45 -2.94
C TYR A 151 2.73 4.75 -3.91
N ASN A 152 2.23 4.23 -5.04
CA ASN A 152 3.09 3.63 -6.06
C ASN A 152 4.18 4.60 -6.58
N GLN A 153 3.84 5.88 -6.84
CA GLN A 153 4.84 6.87 -7.23
C GLN A 153 5.88 7.10 -6.12
N ALA A 154 5.44 7.16 -4.86
CA ALA A 154 6.32 7.28 -3.71
C ALA A 154 7.24 6.06 -3.56
N THR A 155 6.75 4.85 -3.75
CA THR A 155 7.53 3.60 -3.71
C THR A 155 8.57 3.56 -4.83
N LEU A 156 8.20 3.93 -6.05
CA LEU A 156 9.14 4.00 -7.18
C LEU A 156 10.25 5.02 -6.94
N LEU A 157 9.91 6.19 -6.39
CA LEU A 157 10.89 7.19 -6.00
C LEU A 157 11.77 6.70 -4.84
N GLY A 158 11.18 6.05 -3.83
CA GLY A 158 11.89 5.45 -2.71
C GLY A 158 12.91 4.42 -3.16
N ALA A 159 12.53 3.52 -4.06
CA ALA A 159 13.44 2.55 -4.67
C ALA A 159 14.55 3.22 -5.50
N LYS A 160 14.20 4.24 -6.32
CA LYS A 160 15.16 4.95 -7.18
C LYS A 160 16.25 5.67 -6.39
N PHE A 161 15.84 6.39 -5.34
CA PHE A 161 16.72 7.21 -4.51
C PHE A 161 17.22 6.47 -3.26
N LYS A 162 16.78 5.23 -3.04
CA LYS A 162 17.09 4.41 -1.85
C LYS A 162 16.73 5.11 -0.54
N VAL A 163 15.55 5.72 -0.51
CA VAL A 163 15.00 6.44 0.65
C VAL A 163 13.62 5.90 1.01
N ASN A 164 13.16 6.19 2.23
CA ASN A 164 11.82 5.78 2.66
C ASN A 164 10.74 6.45 1.77
N PRO A 165 9.81 5.68 1.16
CA PRO A 165 8.72 6.20 0.32
C PRO A 165 7.85 7.25 1.01
N LEU A 166 7.66 7.15 2.33
CA LEU A 166 6.82 8.06 3.11
C LEU A 166 7.32 9.50 3.06
N ASN A 167 8.60 9.73 2.77
CA ASN A 167 9.12 11.08 2.54
C ASN A 167 8.44 11.80 1.37
N PHE A 168 7.78 11.05 0.48
CA PHE A 168 7.09 11.57 -0.70
C PHE A 168 5.58 11.71 -0.50
N LEU A 169 5.04 11.30 0.65
CA LEU A 169 3.62 11.39 0.98
C LEU A 169 3.38 12.56 1.93
N GLN A 170 2.28 13.29 1.72
CA GLN A 170 1.84 14.31 2.69
C GLN A 170 1.12 13.58 3.84
N THR A 171 1.65 13.70 5.05
CA THR A 171 0.93 13.42 6.31
C THR A 171 0.09 14.62 6.72
#